data_AF-A0A512NRY9-F1
#
_entry.id   AF-A0A512NRY9-F1
#
_cell.length_a   1.000
_cell.length_b   1.000
_cell.length_c   1.000
_cell.angle_alpha   90.00
_cell.angle_beta   90.00
_cell.angle_gamma   90.00
#
_symmetry.space_group_name_H-M   'P 1'
#
loop_
_entity.id
_entity.type
_entity.pdbx_description
1 polymer ?
#
loop_
_entity_poly.entity_id
_entity_poly.type
_entity_poly.pdbx_seq_one_letter_code
_entity_poly.pdbx_strand_id
1 'polypeptide(L)' 'MSLADDVIDLFGQIYEAGVEPRLWDDTLLRLGQRFGANGGILATTVDGSNQLSFSSEFGEWQARYYQEFHKP' A
#
# COMPACT_ATOMS: atom_id res chain seq x y z
N MET A 1 -8.21 -14.64 -18.55
CA MET A 1 -7.91 -14.93 -17.13
C MET A 1 -9.24 -14.98 -16.39
N SER A 2 -9.45 -15.94 -15.48
CA SER A 2 -10.71 -16.02 -14.74
C SER A 2 -10.67 -15.10 -13.50
N LEU A 3 -11.83 -14.68 -13.00
CA LEU A 3 -11.91 -13.89 -11.76
C LEU A 3 -11.24 -14.59 -10.57
N ALA A 4 -11.33 -15.93 -10.53
CA ALA A 4 -10.70 -16.72 -9.48
C ALA A 4 -9.16 -16.63 -9.56
N ASP A 5 -8.60 -16.69 -10.76
CA ASP A 5 -7.15 -16.54 -10.97
C ASP A 5 -6.68 -15.14 -10.56
N ASP A 6 -7.44 -14.10 -10.93
CA ASP A 6 -7.13 -12.71 -10.57
C ASP A 6 -7.13 -12.50 -9.04
N VAL A 7 -8.07 -13.14 -8.33
CA VAL A 7 -8.17 -13.05 -6.87
C VAL A 7 -7.01 -13.78 -6.19
N ILE A 8 -6.64 -14.96 -6.69
CA ILE A 8 -5.50 -15.73 -6.17
C ILE A 8 -4.19 -14.96 -6.38
N ASP A 9 -3.99 -14.38 -7.57
CA ASP A 9 -2.83 -13.55 -7.87
C ASP A 9 -2.71 -12.35 -6.90
N LEU A 10 -3.84 -11.67 -6.63
CA LEU A 10 -3.87 -10.55 -5.69
C LEU A 10 -3.50 -10.98 -4.27
N PHE A 11 -4.04 -12.09 -3.78
CA PHE A 11 -3.69 -12.61 -2.44
C PHE A 11 -2.22 -12.98 -2.34
N GLY A 12 -1.64 -13.57 -3.40
CA GLY A 12 -0.22 -13.88 -3.46
C GLY A 12 0.66 -12.64 -3.29
N GLN A 13 0.35 -11.56 -4.02
CA GLN A 13 1.08 -10.29 -3.92
C GLN A 13 0.98 -9.63 -2.55
N ILE A 14 -0.20 -9.63 -1.95
CA ILE A 14 -0.39 -9.09 -0.59
C ILE A 14 0.45 -9.89 0.41
N TYR A 15 0.47 -11.22 0.29
CA TYR A 15 1.28 -12.08 1.14
C TYR A 15 2.78 -11.80 0.97
N GLU A 16 3.26 -11.74 -0.27
CA GLU A 16 4.66 -11.44 -0.58
C GLU A 16 5.09 -10.07 -0.04
N ALA A 17 4.24 -9.04 -0.19
CA ALA A 17 4.51 -7.70 0.35
C ALA A 17 4.50 -7.66 1.88
N GLY A 18 3.69 -8.51 2.53
CA GLY A 18 3.74 -8.70 3.97
C GLY A 18 5.06 -9.28 4.47
N VAL A 19 5.76 -10.09 3.65
CA VAL A 19 7.07 -10.68 3.97
C VAL A 19 8.22 -9.77 3.55
N GLU A 20 8.09 -9.08 2.42
CA GLU A 20 9.12 -8.24 1.81
C GLU A 20 8.56 -6.82 1.61
N PRO A 21 8.75 -5.91 2.60
CA PRO A 21 8.06 -4.62 2.63
C PRO A 21 8.28 -3.70 1.43
N ARG A 22 9.37 -3.86 0.66
CA ARG A 22 9.61 -3.06 -0.55
C ARG A 22 8.61 -3.35 -1.68
N LEU A 23 7.88 -4.46 -1.63
CA LEU A 23 6.89 -4.83 -2.65
C LEU A 23 5.54 -4.12 -2.47
N TRP A 24 5.34 -3.38 -1.37
CA TRP A 24 4.09 -2.68 -1.12
C TRP A 24 3.76 -1.62 -2.16
N ASP A 25 4.77 -0.98 -2.75
CA ASP A 25 4.54 0.02 -3.79
C ASP A 25 3.88 -0.60 -5.03
N ASP A 26 4.47 -1.68 -5.54
CA ASP A 26 3.96 -2.43 -6.69
C ASP A 26 2.55 -2.99 -6.43
N THR A 27 2.34 -3.57 -5.24
CA THR A 27 1.03 -4.12 -4.84
C THR A 27 -0.04 -3.03 -4.78
N LEU A 28 0.26 -1.86 -4.20
CA LEU A 28 -0.68 -0.74 -4.10
C LEU A 28 -0.97 -0.11 -5.48
N LEU A 29 0.03 -0.02 -6.36
CA LEU A 29 -0.15 0.48 -7.73
C LEU A 29 -1.07 -0.44 -8.56
N ARG A 30 -0.89 -1.76 -8.46
CA ARG A 30 -1.76 -2.75 -9.11
C ARG A 30 -3.19 -2.70 -8.59
N LEU A 31 -3.37 -2.61 -7.27
CA LEU A 31 -4.68 -2.39 -6.65
C LEU A 31 -5.33 -1.11 -7.17
N GLY A 32 -4.57 -0.02 -7.27
CA GLY A 32 -4.99 1.24 -7.85
C GLY A 32 -5.57 1.07 -9.25
N GLN A 33 -4.80 0.47 -10.16
CA GLN A 33 -5.21 0.20 -11.54
C GLN A 33 -6.46 -0.68 -11.63
N ARG A 34 -6.56 -1.71 -10.77
CA ARG A 34 -7.69 -2.66 -10.77
C ARG A 34 -9.01 -2.01 -10.39
N PHE A 35 -8.99 -1.13 -9.39
CA PHE A 35 -10.19 -0.50 -8.85
C PHE A 35 -10.44 0.91 -9.41
N GLY A 36 -9.56 1.41 -10.29
CA GLY A 36 -9.60 2.80 -10.76
C GLY A 36 -9.35 3.80 -9.62
N ALA A 37 -8.56 3.41 -8.62
CA ALA A 37 -8.15 4.29 -7.54
C ALA A 37 -6.90 5.06 -7.94
N ASN A 38 -6.84 6.34 -7.56
CA ASN A 38 -5.72 7.24 -7.82
C ASN A 38 -4.53 7.00 -6.85
N GLY A 39 -4.41 5.76 -6.37
CA GLY A 39 -3.37 5.22 -5.48
C GLY A 39 -3.89 4.74 -4.12
N GLY A 40 -2.98 4.29 -3.26
CA GLY A 40 -3.30 3.54 -2.04
C GLY A 40 -2.32 3.74 -0.89
N ILE A 41 -2.81 3.48 0.32
CA ILE A 41 -2.08 3.57 1.59
C ILE A 41 -2.23 2.25 2.33
N LEU A 42 -1.13 1.70 2.81
CA LEU A 42 -1.13 0.66 3.84
C LEU A 42 -0.66 1.28 5.15
N ALA A 43 -1.47 1.10 6.19
CA ALA A 43 -1.11 1.46 7.55
C ALA A 43 -1.18 0.22 8.45
N THR A 44 -0.03 -0.16 9.02
CA THR A 44 0.07 -1.23 9.99
C THR A 44 0.36 -0.61 11.36
N THR A 45 -0.54 -0.78 12.31
CA THR A 45 -0.33 -0.32 13.70
C THR A 45 0.18 -1.50 14.52
N VAL A 46 1.38 -1.36 15.09
CA VAL A 46 2.01 -2.38 15.94
C VAL A 46 2.37 -1.74 17.28
N ASP A 47 1.78 -2.23 18.37
CA ASP A 47 2.13 -1.89 19.77
C ASP A 47 2.38 -0.39 20.04
N GLY A 48 1.46 0.47 19.59
CA GLY A 48 1.52 1.92 19.81
C GLY A 48 2.38 2.71 18.81
N SER A 49 2.96 2.04 17.81
CA SER A 49 3.64 2.66 16.67
C SER A 49 2.88 2.42 15.37
N ASN A 50 2.94 3.38 14.44
CA ASN A 50 2.38 3.24 13.10
C ASN A 50 3.51 3.01 12.09
N GLN A 51 3.49 1.87 11.43
CA GLN A 51 4.28 1.61 10.22
C GLN A 51 3.40 1.92 9.01
N LEU A 52 3.77 2.92 8.22
CA LEU A 52 3.01 3.37 7.06
C LEU A 52 3.81 3.05 5.78
N SER A 53 3.18 2.37 4.83
CA SER A 53 3.69 2.14 3.48
C SER A 53 2.75 2.82 2.48
N PHE A 54 3.32 3.61 1.58
CA PHE A 54 2.57 4.40 0.60
C PHE A 54 2.94 3.92 -0.80
N SER A 55 1.97 3.97 -1.73
CA SER A 55 2.30 3.93 -3.15
C SER A 55 3.11 5.19 -3.54
N SER A 56 4.04 5.04 -4.48
CA SER A 56 4.96 6.09 -4.94
C SER A 56 4.24 7.29 -5.56
N GLU A 57 3.02 7.09 -6.07
CA GLU A 57 2.12 8.15 -6.54
C GLU A 57 1.66 9.10 -5.40
N PHE A 58 1.85 8.72 -4.14
CA PHE A 58 1.51 9.52 -2.96
C PHE A 58 2.68 10.32 -2.37
N GLY A 59 3.87 10.34 -2.98
CA GLY A 59 5.06 10.96 -2.37
C GLY A 59 4.87 12.42 -1.89
N GLU A 60 4.18 13.25 -2.66
CA GLU A 60 3.88 14.64 -2.24
C GLU A 60 2.80 14.73 -1.15
N TRP A 61 1.78 13.88 -1.22
CA TRP A 61 0.71 13.84 -0.21
C TRP A 61 1.23 13.30 1.12
N GLN A 62 2.08 12.27 1.09
CA GLN A 62 2.75 11.68 2.23
C GLN A 62 3.62 12.73 2.95
N ALA A 63 4.41 13.50 2.20
CA ALA A 63 5.23 14.57 2.76
C ALA A 63 4.39 15.62 3.50
N ARG A 64 3.23 16.00 2.95
CA ARG A 64 2.28 16.91 3.61
C ARG A 64 1.63 16.28 4.84
N TYR A 65 1.20 15.02 4.75
CA TYR A 65 0.61 14.29 5.88
C TYR A 65 1.57 14.19 7.06
N TYR A 66 2.86 13.89 6.82
CA TYR A 66 3.86 13.88 7.89
C TYR A 66 4.06 15.27 8.49
N GLN A 67 4.12 16.33 7.68
CA GLN A 67 4.27 17.70 8.19
C GLN A 67 3.09 18.16 9.04
N GLU A 68 1.86 17.78 8.67
CA GLU A 68 0.65 18.22 9.35
C GLU A 68 0.35 17.39 10.62
N PHE A 69 0.58 16.08 10.58
CA PHE A 69 0.07 15.15 11.59
C PHE A 69 1.16 14.39 12.37
N HIS A 70 2.41 14.32 11.89
CA HIS A 70 3.55 13.87 12.69
C HIS A 70 4.32 15.08 13.25
N LYS A 71 3.77 15.69 14.31
CA LYS A 71 4.57 16.50 15.23
C LYS A 71 5.12 15.58 16.34
N PRO A 72 6.34 15.85 16.85
CA PRO A 72 6.97 15.02 17.88
C PRO A 72 6.08 14.85 19.12
#